data_AF-A0A499VL36-F1
#
_entry.id   AF-A0A499VL36-F1
#
_cell.length_a   1.000
_cell.length_b   1.000
_cell.length_c   1.000
_cell.angle_alpha   90.00
_cell.angle_beta   90.00
_cell.angle_gamma   90.00
#
_symmetry.space_group_name_H-M   'P 1'
#
loop_
_entity.id
_entity.type
_entity.pdbx_description
1 polymer ?
#
loop_
_entity_poly.entity_id
_entity_poly.type
_entity_poly.pdbx_seq_one_letter_code
_entity_poly.pdbx_strand_id
1 'polypeptide(L)'
;MPNKAEGLFPNPYNKYLCTPVSHESGRIAVIRGKAPTFPDTIQGQSVLTKTQLRYWSLCQNQWQLPYPSSSCAADYQTALKDGQYTFVVSTPQDRPTNATTTDKVTWISWGPTDVNGILLFRNMLPAGDFHNAVQNIQKGQDPATVMGPYYPTITYCAKATFEKGGPDACPAR
;
A
#
# COMPACT_ATOMS: atom_id res chain seq x y z
N MET A 1 -30.54 0.84 7.91
CA MET A 1 -29.86 0.05 6.87
C MET A 1 -28.51 0.71 6.63
N PRO A 2 -27.38 -0.03 6.56
CA PRO A 2 -26.11 0.58 6.20
C PRO A 2 -26.25 1.26 4.82
N ASN A 3 -25.79 2.51 4.71
CA ASN A 3 -25.93 3.28 3.49
C ASN A 3 -25.11 2.62 2.37
N LYS A 4 -25.82 2.13 1.36
CA LYS A 4 -25.27 1.50 0.17
C LYS A 4 -24.74 2.60 -0.76
N ALA A 5 -23.46 2.55 -1.13
CA ALA A 5 -22.89 3.40 -2.18
C ALA A 5 -22.44 2.50 -3.33
N GLU A 6 -22.97 2.71 -4.53
CA GLU A 6 -22.61 1.95 -5.75
C GLU A 6 -22.73 0.42 -5.64
N GLY A 7 -23.62 -0.10 -4.78
CA GLY A 7 -23.71 -1.54 -4.56
C GLY A 7 -22.88 -2.06 -3.39
N LEU A 8 -22.00 -1.22 -2.84
CA LEU A 8 -21.02 -1.58 -1.81
C LEU A 8 -21.43 -1.05 -0.43
N PHE A 9 -20.83 -1.62 0.62
CA PHE A 9 -20.99 -1.22 2.02
C PHE A 9 -19.71 -0.57 2.54
N PRO A 10 -19.38 0.66 2.09
CA PRO A 10 -18.12 1.29 2.46
C PRO A 10 -18.11 1.62 3.95
N ASN A 11 -16.97 1.39 4.60
CA ASN A 11 -16.70 1.93 5.93
C ASN A 11 -16.49 3.44 5.82
N PRO A 12 -17.32 4.29 6.46
CA PRO A 12 -17.24 5.75 6.32
C PRO A 12 -15.91 6.34 6.82
N TYR A 13 -15.18 5.63 7.67
CA TYR A 13 -13.89 6.06 8.22
C TYR A 13 -12.70 5.75 7.32
N ASN A 14 -12.88 4.90 6.30
CA ASN A 14 -11.83 4.54 5.36
C ASN A 14 -11.81 5.51 4.17
N LYS A 15 -10.62 5.96 3.80
CA LYS A 15 -10.34 6.61 2.52
C LYS A 15 -9.18 5.91 1.83
N TYR A 16 -9.20 5.95 0.51
CA TYR A 16 -8.29 5.18 -0.33
C TYR A 16 -7.61 6.08 -1.36
N LEU A 17 -6.31 5.84 -1.59
CA LEU A 17 -5.72 6.08 -2.89
C LEU A 17 -5.87 4.82 -3.73
N CYS A 18 -6.23 5.02 -4.99
CA CYS A 18 -6.47 3.96 -5.94
C CYS A 18 -5.64 4.23 -7.19
N THR A 19 -4.89 3.23 -7.65
CA THR A 19 -4.20 3.32 -8.94
C THR A 19 -4.30 2.00 -9.68
N PRO A 20 -4.76 1.99 -10.94
CA PRO A 20 -4.64 0.83 -11.80
C PRO A 20 -3.17 0.44 -11.96
N VAL A 21 -2.92 -0.86 -12.07
CA VAL A 21 -1.60 -1.42 -12.35
C VAL A 21 -1.76 -2.56 -13.35
N SER A 22 -0.80 -2.71 -14.25
CA SER A 22 -0.77 -3.78 -15.25
C SER A 22 0.35 -4.77 -14.96
N HIS A 23 0.08 -6.04 -15.22
CA HIS A 23 1.05 -7.12 -15.07
C HIS A 23 1.92 -7.24 -16.31
N GLU A 24 3.21 -7.49 -16.11
CA GLU A 24 4.15 -7.83 -17.17
C GLU A 24 5.15 -8.84 -16.61
N SER A 25 5.33 -9.97 -17.28
CA SER A 25 6.22 -11.04 -16.80
C SER A 25 7.66 -10.54 -16.69
N GLY A 26 8.34 -10.93 -15.60
CA GLY A 26 9.70 -10.48 -15.29
C GLY A 26 9.80 -9.06 -14.73
N ARG A 27 8.68 -8.32 -14.65
CA ARG A 27 8.62 -7.00 -14.01
C ARG A 27 7.80 -7.04 -12.73
N ILE A 28 8.23 -6.23 -11.77
CA ILE A 28 7.60 -6.07 -10.46
C ILE A 28 7.21 -4.61 -10.27
N ALA A 29 6.13 -4.36 -9.54
CA ALA A 29 5.82 -3.03 -9.05
C ALA A 29 6.43 -2.84 -7.65
N VAL A 30 7.27 -1.82 -7.51
CA VAL A 30 7.92 -1.44 -6.25
C VAL A 30 7.22 -0.19 -5.73
N ILE A 31 6.66 -0.26 -4.52
CA ILE A 31 5.92 0.82 -3.89
C ILE A 31 6.65 1.28 -2.64
N ARG A 32 6.94 2.58 -2.54
CA ARG A 32 7.74 3.15 -1.45
C ARG A 32 7.09 4.41 -0.89
N GLY A 33 7.28 4.63 0.41
CA GLY A 33 6.83 5.81 1.12
C GLY A 33 7.09 5.70 2.62
N LYS A 34 6.81 6.77 3.35
CA LYS A 34 6.89 6.81 4.81
C LYS A 34 5.67 6.13 5.43
N ALA A 35 5.90 5.26 6.40
CA ALA A 35 4.82 4.62 7.16
C ALA A 35 4.21 5.59 8.18
N PRO A 36 2.88 5.80 8.17
CA PRO A 36 2.19 6.43 9.28
C PRO A 36 2.33 5.58 10.55
N THR A 37 2.47 6.21 11.71
CA THR A 37 2.42 5.46 12.98
C THR A 37 1.00 4.97 13.26
N PHE A 38 0.92 3.83 13.94
CA PHE A 38 -0.33 3.14 14.30
C PHE A 38 -0.16 2.49 15.67
N PRO A 39 -1.25 2.20 16.41
CA PRO A 39 -1.14 1.52 17.68
C PRO A 39 -0.95 0.03 17.42
N ASP A 40 0.26 -0.49 17.58
CA ASP A 40 0.57 -1.91 17.35
C ASP A 40 0.01 -2.77 18.50
N THR A 41 -1.28 -3.11 18.38
CA THR A 41 -1.98 -3.95 19.36
C THR A 41 -1.49 -5.40 19.35
N ILE A 42 -0.84 -5.85 18.26
CA ILE A 42 -0.25 -7.20 18.19
C ILE A 42 0.96 -7.27 19.12
N GLN A 43 1.70 -6.17 19.27
CA GLN A 43 2.79 -6.02 20.24
C GLN A 43 2.33 -5.41 21.57
N GLY A 44 1.02 -5.42 21.86
CA GLY A 44 0.46 -5.02 23.15
C GLY A 44 0.33 -3.52 23.37
N GLN A 45 0.52 -2.67 22.35
CA GLN A 45 0.23 -1.24 22.49
C GLN A 45 -1.26 -1.01 22.69
N SER A 46 -1.60 -0.02 23.52
CA SER A 46 -2.99 0.36 23.77
C SER A 46 -3.62 1.00 22.53
N VAL A 47 -4.90 0.72 22.29
CA VAL A 47 -5.72 1.42 21.29
C VAL A 47 -5.87 2.92 21.56
N LEU A 48 -5.49 3.40 22.75
CA LEU A 48 -5.45 4.81 23.12
C LEU A 48 -4.10 5.49 22.83
N THR A 49 -3.11 4.74 22.34
CA THR A 49 -1.79 5.29 21.99
C THR A 49 -1.94 6.32 20.88
N LYS A 50 -1.42 7.54 21.13
CA LYS A 50 -1.44 8.63 20.14
C LYS A 50 -0.56 8.26 18.96
N THR A 51 -1.20 8.13 17.79
CA THR A 51 -0.61 7.64 16.56
C THR A 51 -1.26 8.35 15.37
N GLN A 52 -0.61 8.35 14.22
CA GLN A 52 -1.07 9.13 13.07
C GLN A 52 -2.34 8.56 12.44
N LEU A 53 -2.46 7.24 12.38
CA LEU A 53 -3.63 6.52 11.90
C LEU A 53 -4.03 5.42 12.89
N ARG A 54 -5.32 5.09 12.95
CA ARG A 54 -5.76 3.86 13.65
C ARG A 54 -5.34 2.61 12.90
N TYR A 55 -5.35 2.68 11.57
CA TYR A 55 -4.98 1.58 10.70
C TYR A 55 -4.61 2.08 9.31
N TRP A 56 -3.66 1.40 8.66
CA TRP A 56 -3.45 1.52 7.22
C TRP A 56 -3.05 0.19 6.57
N SER A 57 -3.22 0.11 5.25
CA SER A 57 -2.85 -1.08 4.47
C SER A 57 -2.62 -0.77 3.01
N LEU A 58 -1.79 -1.57 2.35
CA LEU A 58 -1.76 -1.68 0.89
C LEU A 58 -2.36 -3.02 0.46
N CYS A 59 -3.29 -2.98 -0.48
CA CYS A 59 -3.88 -4.17 -1.10
C CYS A 59 -3.72 -4.15 -2.61
N GLN A 60 -3.49 -5.32 -3.17
CA GLN A 60 -3.68 -5.59 -4.59
C GLN A 60 -5.04 -6.25 -4.79
N ASN A 61 -5.84 -5.66 -5.67
CA ASN A 61 -7.17 -6.13 -6.04
C ASN A 61 -7.27 -6.31 -7.56
N GLN A 62 -8.28 -7.03 -8.02
CA GLN A 62 -8.61 -7.10 -9.44
C GLN A 62 -9.43 -5.86 -9.83
N TRP A 63 -9.15 -5.25 -10.98
CA TRP A 63 -9.93 -4.14 -11.55
C TRP A 63 -11.22 -4.65 -12.20
N GLN A 64 -12.05 -5.31 -11.40
CA GLN A 64 -13.35 -5.84 -11.79
C GLN A 64 -14.28 -5.74 -10.58
N LEU A 65 -15.40 -5.04 -10.69
CA LEU A 65 -16.38 -4.93 -9.60
C LEU A 65 -16.80 -6.33 -9.12
N PRO A 66 -16.78 -6.62 -7.80
CA PRO A 66 -16.69 -5.69 -6.67
C PRO A 66 -15.26 -5.40 -6.14
N TYR A 67 -14.24 -5.48 -7.00
CA TYR A 67 -12.81 -5.34 -6.72
C TYR A 67 -12.29 -6.38 -5.72
N PRO A 68 -12.36 -7.69 -6.03
CA PRO A 68 -11.90 -8.72 -5.12
C PRO A 68 -10.41 -8.56 -4.80
N SER A 69 -10.09 -8.64 -3.51
CA SER A 69 -8.71 -8.55 -3.01
C SER A 69 -7.95 -9.82 -3.34
N SER A 70 -6.77 -9.67 -3.92
CA SER A 70 -5.83 -10.77 -4.17
C SER A 70 -4.85 -10.94 -3.01
N SER A 71 -4.32 -9.85 -2.47
CA SER A 71 -3.40 -9.88 -1.32
C SER A 71 -3.32 -8.51 -0.67
N CYS A 72 -3.10 -8.47 0.64
CA CYS A 72 -2.98 -7.24 1.42
C CYS A 72 -1.87 -7.37 2.46
N ALA A 73 -1.28 -6.23 2.80
CA ALA A 73 -0.48 -6.08 4.01
C ALA A 73 -1.05 -4.92 4.83
N ALA A 74 -1.42 -5.22 6.07
CA ALA A 74 -1.71 -4.23 7.10
C ALA A 74 -0.42 -3.59 7.64
N ASP A 75 -0.58 -2.46 8.33
CA ASP A 75 0.48 -1.78 9.07
C ASP A 75 1.36 -2.69 9.93
N TYR A 76 0.77 -3.53 10.79
CA TYR A 76 1.48 -4.49 11.66
C TYR A 76 2.16 -5.65 10.88
N GLN A 77 1.80 -5.84 9.62
CA GLN A 77 2.42 -6.85 8.73
C GLN A 77 3.49 -6.23 7.83
N THR A 78 3.63 -4.91 7.84
CA THR A 78 4.52 -4.20 6.93
C THR A 78 5.91 -4.07 7.53
N ALA A 79 6.92 -4.60 6.84
CA ALA A 79 8.30 -4.47 7.24
C ALA A 79 8.79 -3.05 6.92
N LEU A 80 9.53 -2.45 7.86
CA LEU A 80 10.01 -1.09 7.74
C LEU A 80 11.54 -1.02 7.83
N LYS A 81 12.11 -0.11 7.05
CA LYS A 81 13.49 0.35 7.17
C LYS A 81 13.46 1.85 7.45
N ASP A 82 13.93 2.25 8.61
CA ASP A 82 14.01 3.67 9.04
C ASP A 82 12.67 4.43 8.87
N GLY A 83 11.56 3.77 9.23
CA GLY A 83 10.20 4.33 9.12
C GLY A 83 9.63 4.40 7.70
N GLN A 84 10.33 3.84 6.70
CA GLN A 84 9.86 3.71 5.33
C GLN A 84 9.43 2.27 5.03
N TYR A 85 8.34 2.12 4.29
CA TYR A 85 7.93 0.83 3.75
C TYR A 85 8.49 0.64 2.34
N THR A 86 8.73 -0.61 1.98
CA THR A 86 8.88 -1.03 0.58
C THR A 86 7.99 -2.24 0.34
N PHE A 87 7.03 -2.09 -0.56
CA PHE A 87 6.24 -3.20 -1.07
C PHE A 87 6.74 -3.65 -2.43
N VAL A 88 6.73 -4.96 -2.65
CA VAL A 88 6.92 -5.55 -3.98
C VAL A 88 5.64 -6.30 -4.35
N VAL A 89 5.00 -5.87 -5.44
CA VAL A 89 3.81 -6.53 -5.99
C VAL A 89 4.22 -7.27 -7.26
N SER A 90 4.03 -8.59 -7.25
CA SER A 90 4.40 -9.47 -8.36
C SER A 90 3.63 -10.79 -8.30
N THR A 91 3.68 -11.58 -9.38
CA THR A 91 3.32 -13.00 -9.30
C THR A 91 4.32 -13.76 -8.41
N PRO A 92 3.97 -14.96 -7.91
CA PRO A 92 4.93 -15.81 -7.20
C PRO A 92 6.19 -16.14 -8.01
N GLN A 93 6.05 -16.31 -9.34
CA GLN A 93 7.15 -16.63 -10.26
C GLN A 93 8.13 -15.45 -10.37
N ASP A 94 7.60 -14.23 -10.40
CA ASP A 94 8.40 -13.00 -10.53
C ASP A 94 8.83 -12.41 -9.19
N ARG A 95 8.47 -13.04 -8.05
CA ARG A 95 8.89 -12.59 -6.72
C ARG A 95 10.42 -12.59 -6.61
N PRO A 96 11.06 -11.44 -6.33
CA PRO A 96 12.48 -11.38 -6.00
C PRO A 96 12.79 -12.20 -4.74
N THR A 97 13.91 -12.90 -4.74
CA THR A 97 14.37 -13.69 -3.58
C THR A 97 14.57 -12.85 -2.31
N ASN A 98 14.97 -11.58 -2.45
CA ASN A 98 15.14 -10.60 -1.38
C ASN A 98 13.86 -9.77 -1.08
N ALA A 99 12.69 -10.14 -1.64
CA ALA A 99 11.41 -9.56 -1.24
C ALA A 99 10.88 -10.23 0.04
N THR A 100 11.60 -10.05 1.15
CA THR A 100 11.31 -10.67 2.45
C THR A 100 11.29 -9.63 3.57
N THR A 101 10.57 -9.93 4.65
CA THR A 101 10.50 -9.04 5.83
C THR A 101 11.83 -8.91 6.55
N THR A 102 12.71 -9.92 6.47
CA THR A 102 14.11 -9.86 6.93
C THR A 102 14.87 -8.77 6.19
N ASP A 103 14.69 -8.68 4.87
CA ASP A 103 15.27 -7.65 4.00
C ASP A 103 14.50 -6.31 4.03
N LYS A 104 13.55 -6.17 4.96
CA LYS A 104 12.68 -4.98 5.11
C LYS A 104 11.79 -4.71 3.90
N VAL A 105 11.38 -5.76 3.19
CA VAL A 105 10.49 -5.71 2.02
C VAL A 105 9.24 -6.56 2.27
N THR A 106 8.07 -5.97 2.09
CA THR A 106 6.80 -6.70 2.18
C THR A 106 6.33 -7.11 0.78
N TRP A 107 6.25 -8.40 0.53
CA TRP A 107 5.72 -8.91 -0.74
C TRP A 107 4.19 -9.01 -0.70
N ILE A 108 3.54 -8.52 -1.76
CA ILE A 108 2.09 -8.61 -1.99
C ILE A 108 1.89 -9.40 -3.28
N SER A 109 1.13 -10.49 -3.22
CA SER A 109 0.84 -11.29 -4.40
C SER A 109 -0.03 -10.51 -5.39
N TRP A 110 0.34 -10.53 -6.67
CA TRP A 110 -0.44 -9.92 -7.76
C TRP A 110 -1.86 -10.51 -7.86
N GLY A 111 -1.98 -11.82 -7.62
CA GLY A 111 -3.19 -12.58 -7.93
C GLY A 111 -3.27 -12.99 -9.40
N PRO A 112 -4.48 -13.26 -9.92
CA PRO A 112 -4.70 -13.58 -11.34
C PRO A 112 -4.22 -12.47 -12.27
N THR A 113 -3.66 -12.84 -13.42
CA THR A 113 -3.07 -11.91 -14.40
C THR A 113 -3.92 -11.75 -15.67
N ASP A 114 -5.05 -12.44 -15.75
CA ASP A 114 -6.07 -12.32 -16.80
C ASP A 114 -6.96 -11.08 -16.62
N VAL A 115 -6.87 -10.42 -15.46
CA VAL A 115 -7.52 -9.15 -15.16
C VAL A 115 -6.47 -8.13 -14.71
N ASN A 116 -6.64 -6.88 -15.12
CA ASN A 116 -5.79 -5.79 -14.64
C ASN A 116 -5.88 -5.65 -13.12
N GLY A 117 -4.80 -5.19 -12.50
CA GLY A 117 -4.74 -4.95 -11.07
C GLY A 117 -5.17 -3.53 -10.70
N ILE A 118 -5.47 -3.35 -9.43
CA ILE A 118 -5.62 -2.04 -8.80
C ILE A 118 -5.07 -2.10 -7.39
N LEU A 119 -4.18 -1.16 -7.10
CA LEU A 119 -3.64 -0.98 -5.76
C LEU A 119 -4.52 -0.03 -4.98
N LEU A 120 -4.87 -0.43 -3.76
CA LEU A 120 -5.66 0.35 -2.82
C LEU A 120 -4.80 0.61 -1.58
N PHE A 121 -4.36 1.86 -1.41
CA PHE A 121 -3.72 2.31 -0.18
C PHE A 121 -4.76 2.95 0.74
N ARG A 122 -5.02 2.32 1.88
CA ARG A 122 -6.12 2.65 2.78
C ARG A 122 -5.61 3.35 4.03
N ASN A 123 -6.24 4.47 4.39
CA ASN A 123 -6.12 5.10 5.71
C ASN A 123 -7.44 4.99 6.46
N MET A 124 -7.38 4.66 7.75
CA MET A 124 -8.52 4.65 8.65
C MET A 124 -8.28 5.54 9.87
N LEU A 125 -9.23 6.42 10.17
CA LEU A 125 -9.28 7.27 11.37
C LEU A 125 -7.94 8.00 11.66
N PRO A 126 -7.58 9.02 10.86
CA PRO A 126 -6.41 9.83 11.15
C PRO A 126 -6.58 10.65 12.43
N ALA A 127 -5.48 10.88 13.14
CA ALA A 127 -5.43 11.88 14.20
C ALA A 127 -5.71 13.28 13.65
N GLY A 128 -6.33 14.15 14.45
CA GLY A 128 -6.74 15.49 14.03
C GLY A 128 -5.56 16.41 13.64
N ASP A 129 -4.37 16.12 14.14
CA ASP A 129 -3.11 16.80 13.85
C ASP A 129 -2.28 16.12 12.75
N PHE A 130 -2.77 15.01 12.17
CA PHE A 130 -2.10 14.34 11.05
C PHE A 130 -2.62 14.84 9.70
N HIS A 131 -2.02 15.94 9.22
CA HIS A 131 -2.46 16.62 8.00
C HIS A 131 -2.11 15.88 6.69
N ASN A 132 -1.21 14.88 6.72
CA ASN A 132 -0.80 14.12 5.54
C ASN A 132 -1.69 12.89 5.23
N ALA A 133 -2.88 12.80 5.83
CA ALA A 133 -3.81 11.69 5.59
C ALA A 133 -4.58 11.84 4.26
N VAL A 134 -4.95 10.71 3.64
CA VAL A 134 -5.80 10.66 2.44
C VAL A 134 -7.11 11.44 2.63
N GLN A 135 -7.65 11.46 3.85
CA GLN A 135 -8.86 12.18 4.25
C GLN A 135 -8.80 13.69 3.96
N ASN A 136 -7.60 14.27 3.92
CA ASN A 136 -7.41 15.70 3.73
C ASN A 136 -7.28 16.11 2.25
N ILE A 137 -7.28 15.14 1.33
CA ILE A 137 -7.19 15.40 -0.10
C ILE A 137 -8.54 15.91 -0.60
N GLN A 138 -8.55 17.12 -1.16
CA GLN A 138 -9.74 17.70 -1.79
C GLN A 138 -9.90 17.23 -3.24
N LYS A 139 -11.13 17.30 -3.76
CA LYS A 139 -11.40 16.94 -5.16
C LYS A 139 -10.55 17.79 -6.10
N GLY A 140 -9.79 17.14 -6.99
CA GLY A 140 -8.92 17.80 -7.96
C GLY A 140 -7.55 18.22 -7.42
N GLN A 141 -7.29 18.03 -6.12
CA GLN A 141 -5.98 18.26 -5.53
C GLN A 141 -5.05 17.09 -5.83
N ASP A 142 -3.77 17.38 -6.09
CA ASP A 142 -2.73 16.35 -6.21
C ASP A 142 -2.48 15.69 -4.84
N PRO A 143 -2.77 14.38 -4.69
CA PRO A 143 -2.49 13.64 -3.47
C PRO A 143 -1.04 13.72 -2.98
N ALA A 144 -0.07 13.79 -3.89
CA ALA A 144 1.35 13.83 -3.54
C ALA A 144 1.70 15.10 -2.76
N THR A 145 1.09 16.24 -3.12
CA THR A 145 1.29 17.52 -2.42
C THR A 145 0.73 17.52 -1.00
N VAL A 146 -0.37 16.80 -0.76
CA VAL A 146 -1.01 16.71 0.57
C VAL A 146 -0.29 15.71 1.47
N MET A 147 -0.03 14.52 0.94
CA MET A 147 0.53 13.43 1.72
C MET A 147 2.04 13.54 1.90
N GLY A 148 2.72 14.28 1.02
CA GLY A 148 4.17 14.48 1.08
C GLY A 148 4.91 13.15 1.16
N PRO A 149 5.81 12.94 2.14
CA PRO A 149 6.55 11.67 2.30
C PRO A 149 5.66 10.43 2.52
N TYR A 150 4.40 10.58 2.94
CA TYR A 150 3.46 9.48 3.15
C TYR A 150 2.78 9.03 1.86
N TYR A 151 2.93 9.79 0.77
CA TYR A 151 2.39 9.42 -0.54
C TYR A 151 3.11 8.17 -1.08
N PRO A 152 2.39 7.08 -1.42
CA PRO A 152 3.00 5.92 -2.05
C PRO A 152 3.42 6.27 -3.48
N THR A 153 4.72 6.15 -3.74
CA THR A 153 5.28 6.21 -5.10
C THR A 153 5.40 4.81 -5.66
N ILE A 154 5.17 4.65 -6.97
CA ILE A 154 5.21 3.35 -7.64
C ILE A 154 6.20 3.41 -8.79
N THR A 155 7.04 2.40 -8.89
CA THR A 155 7.99 2.23 -9.98
C THR A 155 7.96 0.78 -10.44
N TYR A 156 7.95 0.57 -11.75
CA TYR A 156 8.15 -0.78 -12.30
C TYR A 156 9.64 -1.07 -12.47
N CYS A 157 10.05 -2.25 -12.02
CA CYS A 157 11.45 -2.66 -11.98
C CYS A 157 11.58 -4.08 -12.53
N ALA A 158 12.72 -4.42 -13.14
CA ALA A 158 13.00 -5.80 -13.50
C ALA A 158 13.36 -6.60 -12.23
N LYS A 159 12.86 -7.84 -12.11
CA LYS A 159 13.17 -8.73 -10.97
C LYS A 159 14.67 -8.78 -10.68
N ALA A 160 15.48 -9.05 -11.71
CA ALA A 160 16.93 -9.18 -11.59
C ALA A 160 17.63 -7.88 -11.12
N THR A 161 17.08 -6.71 -11.46
CA THR A 161 17.62 -5.43 -10.99
C THR A 161 17.38 -5.26 -9.49
N PHE A 162 16.16 -5.57 -9.03
CA PHE A 162 15.81 -5.54 -7.61
C PHE A 162 16.60 -6.57 -6.79
N GLU A 163 16.81 -7.78 -7.32
CA GLU A 163 17.60 -8.81 -6.62
C GLU A 163 19.07 -8.39 -6.43
N LYS A 164 19.64 -7.68 -7.42
CA LYS A 164 21.05 -7.25 -7.37
C LYS A 164 21.28 -6.03 -6.46
N GLY A 165 20.37 -5.06 -6.46
CA GLY A 165 20.60 -3.76 -5.83
C GLY A 165 19.49 -3.28 -4.90
N GLY A 166 18.48 -4.12 -4.64
CA GLY A 166 17.37 -3.80 -3.76
C GLY A 166 16.47 -2.67 -4.29
N PRO A 167 15.68 -2.04 -3.41
CA PRO A 167 14.72 -1.01 -3.78
C PRO A 167 15.34 0.24 -4.41
N ASP A 168 16.59 0.55 -4.07
CA ASP A 168 17.29 1.75 -4.55
C ASP A 168 17.87 1.59 -5.96
N ALA A 169 17.97 0.35 -6.48
CA ALA A 169 18.37 0.09 -7.86
C ALA A 169 17.23 0.24 -8.86
N CYS A 170 15.99 0.39 -8.39
CA CYS A 170 14.83 0.61 -9.25
C CYS A 170 14.71 2.11 -9.54
N PRO A 171 14.77 2.53 -10.83
CA PRO A 171 14.83 3.94 -11.17
C PRO A 171 13.52 4.65 -10.84
N ALA A 172 13.57 5.67 -9.97
CA ALA A 172 12.43 6.56 -9.79
C ALA A 172 12.08 7.20 -11.16
N ARG A 173 10.82 7.12 -11.55
CA ARG A 173 10.33 7.68 -12.81
C ARG A 173 9.75 9.08 -12.59
#